data_AF-A0AAW3AAP7-F1
#
_entry.id   AF-A0AAW3AAP7-F1
#
_cell.length_a   1.000
_cell.length_b   1.000
_cell.length_c   1.000
_cell.angle_alpha   90.00
_cell.angle_beta   90.00
_cell.angle_gamma   90.00
#
_symmetry.space_group_name_H-M   'P 1'
#
loop_
_entity.id
_entity.type
_entity.pdbx_description
1 polymer ?
#
loop_
_entity_poly.entity_id
_entity_poly.type
_entity_poly.pdbx_seq_one_letter_code
_entity_poly.pdbx_strand_id
1 'polypeptide(L)'
;MSGSIVIRDLETRDLGEVLALLSHLTSTPVLSQEELEQVHARRVLAGVRTRVAVDSTTQQILGTASLIVEPKFTRGGKCVGHVEDVVTHPDRRGQGIGRKLLSNLVEIAGASNCYKVILDCTDDMVAYYCKAGFRKCENQMRLNIDSQ
;
A
#
# COMPACT_ATOMS: atom_id res chain seq x y z
N MET A 1 -8.88 -25.43 -7.55
CA MET A 1 -7.51 -25.34 -7.01
C MET A 1 -7.27 -23.87 -6.70
N SER A 2 -7.08 -23.49 -5.43
CA SER A 2 -6.73 -22.11 -5.10
C SER A 2 -5.27 -21.87 -5.49
N GLY A 3 -5.01 -20.96 -6.43
CA GLY A 3 -3.65 -20.55 -6.78
C GLY A 3 -2.89 -20.03 -5.56
N SER A 4 -1.57 -20.24 -5.53
CA SER A 4 -0.72 -19.63 -4.51
C SER A 4 -0.69 -18.12 -4.71
N ILE A 5 -0.72 -17.34 -3.62
CA ILE A 5 -0.61 -15.88 -3.67
C ILE A 5 0.86 -15.50 -3.47
N VAL A 6 1.42 -14.78 -4.43
CA VAL A 6 2.80 -14.27 -4.41
C VAL A 6 2.79 -12.78 -4.13
N ILE A 7 3.65 -12.32 -3.21
CA ILE A 7 3.87 -10.89 -2.97
C ILE A 7 5.15 -10.47 -3.69
N ARG A 8 5.07 -9.48 -4.59
CA ARG A 8 6.22 -8.94 -5.33
C ARG A 8 6.13 -7.42 -5.50
N ASP A 9 7.18 -6.82 -6.01
CA ASP A 9 7.16 -5.40 -6.37
C ASP A 9 6.19 -5.16 -7.53
N LEU A 10 5.60 -3.97 -7.53
CA LEU A 10 4.83 -3.46 -8.65
C LEU A 10 5.74 -3.33 -9.89
N GLU A 11 5.26 -3.80 -11.03
CA GLU A 11 5.95 -3.66 -12.33
C GLU A 11 5.09 -2.87 -13.31
N THR A 12 5.71 -2.29 -14.34
CA THR A 12 5.04 -1.44 -15.34
C THR A 12 3.83 -2.10 -16.00
N ARG A 13 3.89 -3.42 -16.22
CA ARG A 13 2.77 -4.18 -16.81
C ARG A 13 1.53 -4.26 -15.93
N ASP A 14 1.67 -4.05 -14.62
CA ASP A 14 0.57 -4.19 -13.67
C ASP A 14 -0.21 -2.87 -13.46
N LEU A 15 0.31 -1.74 -13.98
CA LEU A 15 -0.19 -0.40 -13.61
C LEU A 15 -1.68 -0.20 -13.90
N GLY A 16 -2.16 -0.71 -15.04
CA GLY A 16 -3.58 -0.67 -15.39
C GLY A 16 -4.45 -1.47 -14.43
N GLU A 17 -4.04 -2.69 -14.08
CA GLU A 17 -4.76 -3.53 -13.11
C GLU A 17 -4.74 -2.93 -11.71
N VAL A 18 -3.63 -2.32 -11.30
CA VAL A 18 -3.52 -1.64 -10.01
C VAL A 18 -4.42 -0.41 -9.96
N LEU A 19 -4.49 0.40 -11.03
CA LEU A 19 -5.43 1.52 -11.10
C LEU A 19 -6.88 1.03 -10.96
N ALA A 20 -7.24 -0.03 -11.68
CA ALA A 20 -8.56 -0.64 -11.59
C ALA A 20 -8.85 -1.16 -10.16
N LEU A 21 -7.88 -1.78 -9.50
CA LEU A 21 -8.01 -2.25 -8.13
C LEU A 21 -8.20 -1.09 -7.12
N LEU A 22 -7.46 0.02 -7.30
CA LEU A 22 -7.55 1.22 -6.45
C LEU A 22 -8.92 1.90 -6.53
N SER A 23 -9.72 1.65 -7.57
CA SER A 23 -11.11 2.13 -7.65
C SER A 23 -12.00 1.62 -6.52
N HIS A 24 -11.63 0.51 -5.87
CA HIS A 24 -12.30 0.00 -4.68
C HIS A 24 -11.91 0.73 -3.38
N LEU A 25 -10.94 1.64 -3.44
CA LEU A 25 -10.48 2.45 -2.31
C LEU A 25 -10.94 3.90 -2.44
N THR A 26 -10.83 4.49 -3.64
CA THR A 26 -11.17 5.90 -3.87
C THR A 26 -11.47 6.16 -5.35
N SER A 27 -11.80 7.40 -5.70
CA SER A 27 -11.97 7.83 -7.09
C SER A 27 -10.67 7.67 -7.89
N THR A 28 -10.75 6.96 -9.02
CA THR A 28 -9.63 6.73 -9.94
C THR A 28 -10.05 7.09 -11.37
N PRO A 29 -9.94 8.37 -11.79
CA PRO A 29 -10.14 8.74 -13.18
C PRO A 29 -9.25 7.90 -14.10
N VAL A 30 -9.73 7.62 -15.32
CA VAL A 30 -8.98 6.84 -16.30
C VAL A 30 -7.74 7.62 -16.70
N LEU A 31 -6.59 6.95 -16.65
CA LEU A 31 -5.31 7.44 -17.14
C LEU A 31 -4.86 6.60 -18.33
N SER A 32 -4.18 7.23 -19.29
CA SER A 32 -3.46 6.53 -20.34
C SER A 32 -2.28 5.74 -19.75
N GLN A 33 -1.79 4.77 -20.51
CA GLN A 33 -0.62 3.97 -20.12
C GLN A 33 0.62 4.87 -19.88
N GLU A 34 0.81 5.89 -20.72
CA GLU A 34 1.93 6.82 -20.58
C GLU A 34 1.84 7.63 -19.28
N GLU A 35 0.65 8.15 -18.94
CA GLU A 35 0.44 8.88 -17.68
C GLU A 35 0.67 7.99 -16.46
N LEU A 36 0.24 6.73 -16.51
CA LEU A 36 0.49 5.74 -15.46
C LEU A 36 1.99 5.51 -15.24
N GLU A 37 2.75 5.35 -16.32
CA GLU A 37 4.20 5.17 -16.27
C GLU A 37 4.91 6.41 -15.71
N GLN A 38 4.49 7.61 -16.11
CA GLN A 38 5.01 8.87 -15.58
C GLN A 38 4.71 9.05 -14.08
N VAL A 39 3.50 8.67 -13.62
CA VAL A 39 3.16 8.66 -12.19
C VAL A 39 4.01 7.63 -11.44
N HIS A 40 4.14 6.42 -11.99
CA HIS A 40 4.94 5.36 -11.38
C HIS A 40 6.41 5.78 -11.23
N ALA A 41 7.02 6.34 -12.27
CA ALA A 41 8.39 6.84 -12.22
C ALA A 41 8.58 7.92 -11.13
N ARG A 42 7.64 8.87 -11.02
CA ARG A 42 7.67 9.90 -9.95
C ARG A 42 7.57 9.30 -8.56
N ARG A 43 6.68 8.30 -8.36
CA ARG A 43 6.54 7.58 -7.09
C ARG A 43 7.83 6.85 -6.71
N VAL A 44 8.46 6.15 -7.65
CA VAL A 44 9.74 5.46 -7.43
C VAL A 44 10.83 6.45 -7.06
N LEU A 45 10.94 7.58 -7.79
CA LEU A 45 11.92 8.63 -7.50
C LEU A 45 11.71 9.24 -6.10
N ALA A 46 10.46 9.38 -5.65
CA ALA A 46 10.11 9.83 -4.30
C ALA A 46 10.33 8.76 -3.22
N GLY A 47 10.82 7.57 -3.58
CA GLY A 47 11.09 6.47 -2.65
C GLY A 47 9.86 5.67 -2.22
N VAL A 48 8.73 5.81 -2.93
CA VAL A 48 7.52 5.03 -2.66
C VAL A 48 7.70 3.59 -3.16
N ARG A 49 7.65 2.62 -2.25
CA ARG A 49 7.71 1.19 -2.58
C ARG A 49 6.29 0.63 -2.64
N THR A 50 5.88 0.12 -3.79
CA THR A 50 4.53 -0.46 -3.97
C THR A 50 4.66 -1.97 -4.12
N ARG A 51 3.91 -2.72 -3.31
CA ARG A 51 3.87 -4.19 -3.33
C ARG A 51 2.51 -4.66 -3.81
N VAL A 52 2.51 -5.67 -4.66
CA VAL A 52 1.30 -6.30 -5.20
C VAL A 52 1.20 -7.75 -4.75
N ALA A 53 -0.02 -8.19 -4.49
CA ALA A 53 -0.37 -9.59 -4.29
C ALA A 53 -0.93 -10.14 -5.58
N VAL A 54 -0.33 -11.22 -6.09
CA VAL A 54 -0.61 -11.76 -7.43
C VAL A 54 -1.02 -13.22 -7.32
N ASP A 55 -2.06 -13.61 -8.05
CA ASP A 55 -2.38 -15.02 -8.24
C ASP A 55 -1.31 -15.67 -9.11
N SER A 56 -0.58 -16.65 -8.58
CA SER A 56 0.49 -17.33 -9.32
C SER A 56 0.02 -18.05 -10.59
N THR A 57 -1.25 -18.44 -10.66
CA THR A 57 -1.81 -19.18 -11.80
C THR A 57 -2.37 -18.23 -12.86
N THR A 58 -3.18 -17.25 -12.45
CA THR A 58 -3.84 -16.34 -13.40
C THR A 58 -3.05 -15.07 -13.69
N GLN A 59 -1.99 -14.79 -12.92
CA GLN A 59 -1.23 -13.54 -12.93
C GLN A 59 -2.05 -12.28 -12.57
N GLN A 60 -3.28 -12.45 -12.11
CA GLN A 60 -4.17 -11.35 -11.72
C GLN A 60 -3.66 -10.63 -10.46
N ILE A 61 -3.75 -9.29 -10.44
CA ILE A 61 -3.51 -8.49 -9.23
C ILE A 61 -4.70 -8.61 -8.27
N LEU A 62 -4.45 -9.13 -7.07
CA LEU A 62 -5.46 -9.38 -6.03
C LEU A 62 -5.42 -8.36 -4.89
N GLY A 63 -4.33 -7.61 -4.76
CA GLY A 63 -4.13 -6.64 -3.70
C GLY A 63 -2.92 -5.75 -3.97
N THR A 64 -2.93 -4.54 -3.39
CA THR A 64 -1.77 -3.64 -3.41
C THR A 64 -1.65 -2.91 -2.08
N ALA A 65 -0.43 -2.48 -1.76
CA ALA A 65 -0.13 -1.60 -0.64
C ALA A 65 1.19 -0.86 -0.91
N SER A 66 1.32 0.36 -0.38
CA SER A 66 2.49 1.20 -0.58
C SER A 66 3.18 1.51 0.75
N LEU A 67 4.50 1.69 0.71
CA LEU A 67 5.31 2.17 1.83
C LEU A 67 6.14 3.38 1.39
N ILE A 68 6.04 4.46 2.15
CA ILE A 68 6.94 5.62 2.07
C ILE A 68 7.87 5.57 3.28
N VAL A 69 9.18 5.62 3.05
CA VAL A 69 10.19 5.69 4.11
C VAL A 69 10.64 7.13 4.25
N GLU A 70 10.33 7.74 5.38
CA GLU A 70 10.64 9.14 5.66
C GLU A 70 11.81 9.23 6.65
N PRO A 71 13.00 9.71 6.23
CA PRO A 71 14.11 9.98 7.14
C PRO A 71 13.78 11.10 8.11
N LYS A 72 14.22 10.99 9.37
CA LYS A 72 14.04 12.03 10.39
C LYS A 72 15.37 12.43 11.00
N PHE A 73 15.53 13.71 11.36
CA PHE A 73 16.64 14.16 12.21
C PHE A 73 16.50 13.62 13.65
N THR A 74 15.26 13.42 14.11
CA THR A 74 14.97 12.90 15.45
C THR A 74 15.30 11.41 15.57
N ARG A 75 15.29 10.89 16.80
CA ARG A 75 15.55 9.47 17.10
C ARG A 75 16.89 8.97 16.52
N GLY A 76 17.87 9.86 16.39
CA GLY A 76 19.21 9.54 15.91
C GLY A 76 19.29 9.23 14.42
N GLY A 77 18.53 9.93 13.58
CA GLY A 77 18.58 9.72 12.13
C GLY A 77 17.71 8.56 11.63
N LYS A 78 16.87 7.97 12.49
CA LYS A 78 16.00 6.84 12.11
C LYS A 78 14.84 7.29 11.23
N CYS A 79 14.24 6.34 10.54
CA CYS A 79 13.13 6.60 9.62
C CYS A 79 11.75 6.34 10.25
N VAL A 80 10.71 6.85 9.62
CA VAL A 80 9.30 6.45 9.84
C VAL A 80 8.79 5.83 8.55
N GLY A 81 8.14 4.67 8.64
CA GLY A 81 7.41 4.08 7.53
C GLY A 81 5.96 4.55 7.52
N HIS A 82 5.47 5.01 6.38
CA HIS A 82 4.06 5.35 6.16
C HIS A 82 3.45 4.34 5.20
N VAL A 83 2.48 3.57 5.66
CA VAL A 83 1.75 2.61 4.83
C VAL A 83 0.52 3.30 4.26
N GLU A 84 0.40 3.26 2.94
CA GLU A 84 -0.65 3.93 2.16
C GLU A 84 -1.27 2.96 1.16
N ASP A 85 -2.44 3.34 0.61
CA ASP A 85 -3.08 2.68 -0.55
C ASP A 85 -3.31 1.16 -0.37
N VAL A 86 -3.65 0.72 0.84
CA VAL A 86 -3.90 -0.71 1.13
C VAL A 86 -5.28 -1.12 0.60
N VAL A 87 -5.31 -1.99 -0.41
CA VAL A 87 -6.56 -2.51 -0.97
C VAL A 87 -6.43 -3.99 -1.35
N THR A 88 -7.51 -4.73 -1.19
CA THR A 88 -7.64 -6.13 -1.63
C THR A 88 -8.91 -6.25 -2.47
N HIS A 89 -8.82 -6.97 -3.58
CA HIS A 89 -9.93 -7.22 -4.50
C HIS A 89 -11.13 -7.76 -3.71
N PRO A 90 -12.36 -7.23 -3.89
CA PRO A 90 -13.54 -7.60 -3.10
C PRO A 90 -13.76 -9.11 -2.98
N ASP A 91 -13.72 -9.83 -4.10
CA ASP A 91 -13.93 -11.29 -4.15
C ASP A 91 -12.79 -12.12 -3.54
N ARG A 92 -11.70 -11.47 -3.14
CA ARG A 92 -10.52 -12.09 -2.53
C ARG A 92 -10.30 -11.65 -1.09
N ARG A 93 -11.22 -10.85 -0.52
CA ARG A 93 -11.20 -10.46 0.89
C ARG A 93 -11.38 -11.69 1.80
N GLY A 94 -10.94 -11.58 3.05
CA GLY A 94 -10.98 -12.68 4.02
C GLY A 94 -9.90 -13.76 3.85
N GLN A 95 -9.09 -13.71 2.77
CA GLN A 95 -8.03 -14.68 2.49
C GLN A 95 -6.65 -14.28 3.04
N GLY A 96 -6.60 -13.24 3.89
CA GLY A 96 -5.37 -12.76 4.51
C GLY A 96 -4.40 -11.98 3.59
N ILE A 97 -4.80 -11.65 2.36
CA ILE A 97 -3.97 -10.91 1.38
C ILE A 97 -3.44 -9.59 1.94
N GLY A 98 -4.34 -8.72 2.43
CA GLY A 98 -3.93 -7.45 3.01
C GLY A 98 -2.96 -7.60 4.18
N ARG A 99 -3.09 -8.65 5.02
CA ARG A 99 -2.14 -8.90 6.10
C ARG A 99 -0.77 -9.32 5.58
N LYS A 100 -0.71 -10.14 4.52
CA LYS A 100 0.56 -10.52 3.88
C LYS A 100 1.28 -9.30 3.30
N LEU A 101 0.53 -8.41 2.64
CA LEU A 101 1.06 -7.13 2.14
C LEU A 101 1.62 -6.28 3.29
N LEU A 102 0.84 -6.08 4.36
CA LEU A 102 1.27 -5.31 5.52
C LEU A 102 2.52 -5.89 6.19
N SER A 103 2.57 -7.21 6.39
CA SER A 103 3.75 -7.89 6.97
C SER A 103 5.00 -7.61 6.13
N ASN A 104 4.88 -7.74 4.81
CA ASN A 104 6.00 -7.50 3.90
C ASN A 104 6.47 -6.03 3.91
N LEU A 105 5.55 -5.06 3.99
CA LEU A 105 5.92 -3.64 4.13
C LEU A 105 6.58 -3.35 5.48
N VAL A 106 6.13 -3.98 6.58
CA VAL A 106 6.75 -3.83 7.90
C VAL A 106 8.17 -4.40 7.92
N GLU A 107 8.41 -5.54 7.26
CA GLU A 107 9.77 -6.10 7.08
C GLU A 107 10.67 -5.13 6.31
N ILE A 108 10.17 -4.57 5.20
CA ILE A 108 10.89 -3.56 4.41
C ILE A 108 11.21 -2.32 5.26
N ALA A 109 10.26 -1.85 6.07
CA ALA A 109 10.47 -0.72 6.97
C ALA A 109 11.54 -1.02 8.02
N GLY A 110 11.52 -2.22 8.61
CA GLY A 110 12.55 -2.67 9.55
C GLY A 110 13.94 -2.69 8.93
N ALA A 111 14.07 -3.22 7.71
CA ALA A 111 15.31 -3.20 6.95
C ALA A 111 15.75 -1.78 6.55
N SER A 112 14.82 -0.83 6.48
CA SER A 112 15.08 0.58 6.13
C SER A 112 15.35 1.47 7.35
N ASN A 113 15.70 0.87 8.50
CA ASN A 113 15.98 1.57 9.77
C ASN A 113 14.79 2.41 10.29
N CYS A 114 13.56 1.99 9.99
CA CYS A 114 12.38 2.63 10.58
C CYS A 114 12.24 2.24 12.05
N TYR A 115 11.97 3.22 12.93
CA TYR A 115 11.66 2.94 14.34
C TYR A 115 10.16 2.75 14.60
N LYS A 116 9.31 3.17 13.66
CA LYS A 116 7.87 2.92 13.68
C LYS A 116 7.31 2.88 12.25
N VAL A 117 6.16 2.24 12.11
CA VAL A 117 5.31 2.29 10.92
C VAL A 117 3.96 2.85 11.32
N ILE A 118 3.41 3.77 10.54
CA ILE A 118 2.10 4.38 10.75
C ILE A 118 1.24 4.27 9.50
N LEU A 119 -0.06 4.35 9.69
CA LEU A 119 -1.09 4.40 8.65
C LEU A 119 -2.34 5.06 9.23
N ASP A 120 -3.17 5.57 8.34
CA ASP A 120 -4.51 6.06 8.67
C ASP A 120 -5.57 5.07 8.17
N CYS A 121 -6.67 4.96 8.92
CA CYS A 121 -7.79 4.09 8.54
C CYS A 121 -9.11 4.59 9.12
N THR A 122 -10.21 4.14 8.51
CA THR A 122 -11.57 4.35 9.02
C THR A 122 -11.81 3.54 10.30
N ASP A 123 -12.78 3.96 11.12
CA ASP A 123 -13.01 3.34 12.43
C ASP A 123 -13.38 1.84 12.33
N ASP A 124 -14.09 1.42 11.27
CA ASP A 124 -14.43 0.01 11.00
C ASP A 124 -13.20 -0.86 10.70
N MET A 125 -12.12 -0.26 10.23
CA MET A 125 -10.87 -0.94 9.91
C MET A 125 -9.89 -1.02 11.10
N VAL A 126 -10.15 -0.33 12.21
CA VAL A 126 -9.27 -0.33 13.40
C VAL A 126 -9.03 -1.75 13.92
N ALA A 127 -10.08 -2.55 14.06
CA ALA A 127 -9.96 -3.93 14.54
C ALA A 127 -9.13 -4.81 13.60
N TYR A 128 -9.21 -4.57 12.29
CA TYR A 128 -8.42 -5.26 11.29
C TYR A 128 -6.92 -4.96 11.45
N TYR A 129 -6.55 -3.67 11.54
CA TYR A 129 -5.16 -3.25 11.71
C TYR A 129 -4.59 -3.62 13.08
N CYS A 130 -5.40 -3.61 14.14
CA CYS A 130 -4.99 -4.11 15.46
C CYS A 130 -4.60 -5.59 15.42
N LYS A 131 -5.36 -6.43 14.69
CA LYS A 131 -4.97 -7.84 14.50
C LYS A 131 -3.72 -8.01 13.64
N ALA A 132 -3.27 -6.97 12.94
CA ALA A 132 -2.00 -6.92 12.21
C ALA A 132 -0.84 -6.32 13.04
N GLY A 133 -1.06 -6.04 14.33
CA GLY A 133 -0.02 -5.55 15.25
C GLY A 133 0.02 -4.03 15.43
N PHE A 134 -0.85 -3.28 14.75
CA PHE A 134 -0.98 -1.84 14.93
C PHE A 134 -1.80 -1.50 16.19
N ARG A 135 -1.73 -0.25 16.63
CA ARG A 135 -2.60 0.27 17.70
C ARG A 135 -3.03 1.70 17.36
N LYS A 136 -4.24 2.07 17.76
CA LYS A 136 -4.73 3.46 17.64
C LYS A 136 -3.81 4.36 18.49
N CYS A 137 -3.27 5.41 17.88
CA CYS A 137 -2.33 6.34 18.52
C CYS A 137 -2.84 7.78 18.43
N GLU A 138 -2.64 8.42 17.28
CA GLU A 138 -2.95 9.83 17.01
C GLU A 138 -4.13 9.94 16.03
N ASN A 139 -4.61 11.17 15.81
CA ASN A 139 -5.71 11.45 14.89
C ASN A 139 -5.16 11.93 13.53
N GLN A 140 -5.75 11.45 12.44
CA GLN A 140 -5.55 12.04 11.12
C GLN A 140 -6.27 13.39 11.04
N MET A 141 -5.57 14.42 10.56
CA MET A 141 -6.16 15.72 10.25
C MET A 141 -6.06 15.94 8.74
N ARG A 142 -7.16 16.34 8.10
CA ARG A 142 -7.23 16.55 6.64
C ARG A 142 -7.74 17.95 6.33
N LEU A 143 -7.00 18.67 5.48
CA LEU A 143 -7.43 19.92 4.85
C LEU A 143 -7.45 19.69 3.33
N ASN A 144 -8.58 19.93 2.69
CA ASN A 144 -8.67 19.85 1.23
C ASN A 144 -8.15 21.16 0.63
N ILE A 145 -7.13 21.08 -0.23
CA ILE A 145 -6.56 22.24 -0.93
C ILE A 145 -7.47 22.66 -2.09
N ASP A 146 -8.00 21.67 -2.82
CA ASP A 146 -8.99 21.88 -3.86
C ASP A 146 -10.35 21.37 -3.37
N SER A 147 -11.39 22.18 -3.58
CA SER A 147 -12.78 21.72 -3.44
C SER A 147 -13.11 20.84 -4.65
N GLN A 148 -13.04 19.52 -4.47
CA GLN A 148 -13.80 18.62 -5.33
C GLN A 148 -15.30 18.86 -5.13
#